data_AF-A0A097AQU3-F1
#
_entry.id   AF-A0A097AQU3-F1
#
_cell.length_a   1.000
_cell.length_b   1.000
_cell.length_c   1.000
_cell.angle_alpha   90.00
_cell.angle_beta   90.00
_cell.angle_gamma   90.00
#
_symmetry.space_group_name_H-M   'P 1'
#
loop_
_entity.id
_entity.type
_entity.pdbx_description
1 polymer ?
#
loop_
_entity_poly.entity_id
_entity_poly.type
_entity_poly.pdbx_seq_one_letter_code
_entity_poly.pdbx_strand_id
1 'polypeptide(L)'
;MPGHNFSYKSLLKKIKVLAKREEIEVIEVNPSYTSIIGMLKYAPQYMITKDVAAAYVIARRGLGLQENIPDNYIKFLNVLTVEELEELKEYVKKTVRNKHLREKHIKEIKKAIKFIQSLGSESERVLRPLDGTSFSIHNFWRVLKVAVVTPLSPEKVPRDFSVLKELLIQGKWGGL
;
A
#
# COMPACT_ATOMS: atom_id res chain seq x y z
N MET A 1 -8.46 24.28 21.61
CA MET A 1 -8.83 24.57 20.21
C MET A 1 -9.97 23.65 19.81
N PRO A 2 -11.10 24.14 19.29
CA PRO A 2 -12.15 23.27 18.80
C PRO A 2 -11.62 22.42 17.63
N GLY A 3 -11.75 21.11 17.72
CA GLY A 3 -11.27 20.19 16.69
C GLY A 3 -12.04 20.39 15.40
N HIS A 4 -11.34 20.71 14.31
CA HIS A 4 -11.93 20.71 12.97
C HIS A 4 -12.21 19.26 12.55
N ASN A 5 -13.45 18.82 12.65
CA ASN A 5 -13.89 17.54 12.10
C ASN A 5 -14.38 17.74 10.66
N PHE A 6 -13.73 17.07 9.71
CA PHE A 6 -14.16 17.05 8.33
C PHE A 6 -15.49 16.27 8.18
N SER A 7 -16.54 16.92 7.65
CA SER A 7 -17.85 16.30 7.50
C SER A 7 -17.98 15.49 6.21
N TYR A 8 -17.49 14.24 6.24
CA TYR A 8 -17.56 13.32 5.10
C TYR A 8 -19.01 13.09 4.62
N LYS A 9 -19.96 12.97 5.54
CA LYS A 9 -21.38 12.76 5.21
C LYS A 9 -21.96 13.92 4.40
N SER A 10 -21.63 15.16 4.77
CA SER A 10 -22.08 16.36 4.06
C SER A 10 -21.48 16.42 2.65
N LEU A 11 -20.18 16.15 2.52
CA LEU A 11 -19.50 16.10 1.23
C LEU A 11 -20.11 15.05 0.30
N LEU A 12 -20.24 13.80 0.76
CA LEU A 12 -20.81 12.71 -0.02
C LEU A 12 -22.25 12.99 -0.45
N LYS A 13 -23.07 13.55 0.45
CA LYS A 13 -24.44 13.97 0.12
C LYS A 13 -24.44 15.00 -1.01
N LYS A 14 -23.58 16.03 -0.93
CA LYS A 14 -23.49 17.07 -1.97
C LYS A 14 -23.04 16.50 -3.31
N ILE A 15 -22.02 15.63 -3.32
CA ILE A 15 -21.54 14.96 -4.54
C ILE A 15 -22.69 14.18 -5.20
N LYS A 16 -23.43 13.36 -4.44
CA LYS A 16 -24.56 12.58 -4.98
C LYS A 16 -25.69 13.46 -5.52
N VAL A 17 -26.03 14.55 -4.82
CA VAL A 17 -27.08 15.47 -5.26
C VAL A 17 -26.69 16.16 -6.57
N LEU A 18 -25.43 16.62 -6.69
CA LEU A 18 -24.94 17.23 -7.91
C LEU A 18 -24.88 16.22 -9.07
N ALA A 19 -24.34 15.03 -8.84
CA ALA A 19 -24.28 13.99 -9.87
C ALA A 19 -25.68 13.63 -10.40
N LYS A 20 -26.66 13.47 -9.50
CA LYS A 20 -28.06 13.24 -9.90
C LYS A 20 -28.64 14.38 -10.74
N ARG A 21 -28.29 15.64 -10.42
CA ARG A 21 -28.75 16.82 -11.16
C ARG A 21 -28.16 16.88 -12.57
N GLU A 22 -26.92 16.46 -12.72
CA GLU A 22 -26.19 16.44 -14.00
C GLU A 22 -26.35 15.11 -14.75
N GLU A 23 -27.27 14.25 -14.33
CA GLU A 23 -27.52 12.93 -14.94
C GLU A 23 -26.28 12.01 -14.96
N ILE A 24 -25.37 12.20 -14.00
CA ILE A 24 -24.16 11.39 -13.80
C ILE A 24 -24.42 10.28 -12.78
N GLU A 25 -24.21 9.03 -13.19
CA GLU A 25 -24.29 7.87 -12.30
C GLU A 25 -23.14 7.86 -11.27
N VAL A 26 -23.46 7.50 -10.02
CA VAL A 26 -22.48 7.36 -8.94
C VAL A 26 -22.45 5.92 -8.45
N ILE A 27 -21.33 5.25 -8.69
CA ILE A 27 -21.07 3.90 -8.20
C ILE A 27 -20.23 3.98 -6.93
N GLU A 28 -20.75 3.46 -5.81
CA GLU A 28 -19.99 3.34 -4.57
C GLU A 28 -19.20 2.03 -4.54
N VAL A 29 -17.90 2.16 -4.27
CA VAL A 29 -16.99 1.01 -4.18
C VAL A 29 -16.27 1.00 -2.86
N ASN A 30 -15.81 -0.18 -2.43
CA ASN A 30 -14.99 -0.31 -1.24
C ASN A 30 -13.68 0.49 -1.42
N PRO A 31 -13.34 1.47 -0.55
CA PRO A 31 -12.13 2.29 -0.70
C PRO A 31 -10.87 1.66 -0.06
N SER A 32 -10.99 0.48 0.54
CA SER A 32 -9.92 -0.13 1.35
C SER A 32 -8.64 -0.31 0.54
N TYR A 33 -7.51 0.15 1.09
CA TYR A 33 -6.16 -0.01 0.53
C TYR A 33 -5.90 0.65 -0.83
N THR A 34 -6.82 1.47 -1.35
CA THR A 34 -6.67 2.18 -2.62
C THR A 34 -5.37 2.98 -2.71
N SER A 35 -4.98 3.66 -1.63
CA SER A 35 -3.72 4.42 -1.56
C SER A 35 -2.46 3.55 -1.59
N ILE A 36 -2.48 2.38 -0.95
CA ILE A 36 -1.32 1.47 -0.91
C ILE A 36 -1.17 0.77 -2.27
N ILE A 37 -2.28 0.27 -2.84
CA ILE A 37 -2.28 -0.38 -4.15
C ILE A 37 -1.89 0.64 -5.23
N GLY A 38 -2.51 1.82 -5.22
CA GLY A 38 -2.17 2.90 -6.16
C GLY A 38 -0.69 3.26 -6.10
N MET A 39 -0.15 3.44 -4.89
CA MET A 39 1.25 3.78 -4.66
C MET A 39 2.23 2.69 -5.14
N LEU A 40 1.95 1.42 -4.84
CA LEU A 40 2.90 0.34 -5.13
C LEU A 40 2.77 -0.18 -6.55
N LYS A 41 1.56 -0.20 -7.12
CA LYS A 41 1.32 -0.80 -8.43
C LYS A 41 1.27 0.25 -9.54
N TYR A 42 0.41 1.26 -9.40
CA TYR A 42 0.04 2.12 -10.53
C TYR A 42 0.86 3.39 -10.64
N ALA A 43 1.27 3.98 -9.52
CA ALA A 43 2.18 5.12 -9.49
C ALA A 43 3.51 4.83 -10.22
N PRO A 44 4.24 3.73 -9.95
CA PRO A 44 5.45 3.38 -10.71
C PRO A 44 5.19 3.00 -12.17
N GLN A 45 4.06 2.33 -12.46
CA GLN A 45 3.75 1.87 -13.82
C GLN A 45 3.44 3.03 -14.76
N TYR A 46 2.63 3.99 -14.31
CA TYR A 46 2.14 5.09 -15.14
C TYR A 46 2.85 6.42 -14.87
N MET A 47 3.83 6.45 -13.95
CA MET A 47 4.54 7.68 -13.56
C MET A 47 3.59 8.79 -13.10
N ILE A 48 2.59 8.41 -12.32
CA ILE A 48 1.57 9.30 -11.75
C ILE A 48 1.73 9.42 -10.24
N THR A 49 1.16 10.47 -9.66
CA THR A 49 1.19 10.66 -8.20
C THR A 49 0.37 9.58 -7.49
N LYS A 50 0.70 9.32 -6.22
CA LYS A 50 -0.04 8.34 -5.38
C LYS A 50 -1.55 8.62 -5.31
N ASP A 51 -1.95 9.89 -5.36
CA ASP A 51 -3.35 10.29 -5.19
C ASP A 51 -4.13 10.04 -6.49
N VAL A 52 -3.52 10.34 -7.66
CA VAL A 52 -4.07 9.97 -8.98
C VAL A 52 -4.12 8.45 -9.11
N ALA A 53 -3.08 7.74 -8.67
CA ALA A 53 -3.05 6.28 -8.68
C ALA A 53 -4.13 5.67 -7.77
N ALA A 54 -4.40 6.26 -6.62
CA ALA A 54 -5.49 5.82 -5.73
C ALA A 54 -6.87 6.02 -6.38
N ALA A 55 -7.09 7.16 -7.04
CA ALA A 55 -8.29 7.42 -7.81
C ALA A 55 -8.46 6.42 -8.96
N TYR A 56 -7.36 6.05 -9.62
CA TYR A 56 -7.35 5.02 -10.65
C TYR A 56 -7.79 3.64 -10.11
N VAL A 57 -7.35 3.25 -8.91
CA VAL A 57 -7.83 2.02 -8.26
C VAL A 57 -9.34 2.08 -7.98
N ILE A 58 -9.86 3.22 -7.54
CA ILE A 58 -11.29 3.41 -7.31
C ILE A 58 -12.06 3.26 -8.63
N ALA A 59 -11.60 3.89 -9.70
CA ALA A 59 -12.22 3.77 -11.03
C ALA A 59 -12.24 2.31 -11.51
N ARG A 60 -11.13 1.58 -11.38
CA ARG A 60 -11.05 0.16 -11.73
C ARG A 60 -12.05 -0.70 -10.96
N ARG A 61 -12.21 -0.46 -9.66
CA ARG A 61 -13.23 -1.15 -8.84
C ARG A 61 -14.65 -0.80 -9.29
N GLY A 62 -14.89 0.43 -9.74
CA GLY A 62 -16.17 0.84 -10.31
C GLY A 62 -16.52 0.07 -11.58
N LEU A 63 -15.50 -0.34 -12.34
CA LEU A 63 -15.62 -1.22 -13.51
C LEU A 63 -15.66 -2.71 -13.16
N GLY A 64 -15.74 -3.08 -11.88
CA GLY A 64 -15.74 -4.48 -11.43
C GLY A 64 -14.38 -5.18 -11.51
N LEU A 65 -13.29 -4.46 -11.78
CA LEU A 65 -11.95 -5.03 -11.88
C LEU A 65 -11.34 -5.25 -10.49
N GLN A 66 -10.67 -6.39 -10.33
CA GLN A 66 -9.97 -6.76 -9.10
C GLN A 66 -8.48 -6.42 -9.16
N GLU A 67 -7.89 -6.27 -7.97
CA GLU A 67 -6.49 -5.88 -7.80
C GLU A 67 -5.64 -7.04 -7.32
N ASN A 68 -4.81 -7.56 -8.23
CA ASN A 68 -3.84 -8.61 -7.93
C ASN A 68 -2.44 -8.04 -7.66
N ILE A 69 -1.67 -8.78 -6.86
CA ILE A 69 -0.27 -8.47 -6.56
C ILE A 69 0.60 -8.89 -7.77
N PRO A 70 1.43 -8.00 -8.33
CA PRO A 70 2.38 -8.35 -9.38
C PRO A 70 3.34 -9.48 -8.98
N ASP A 71 3.67 -10.38 -9.92
CA ASP A 71 4.50 -11.57 -9.67
C ASP A 71 5.87 -11.24 -9.06
N ASN A 72 6.49 -10.15 -9.50
CA ASN A 72 7.79 -9.74 -8.96
C ASN A 72 7.70 -9.30 -7.49
N TYR A 73 6.57 -8.74 -7.04
CA TYR A 73 6.33 -8.48 -5.63
C TYR A 73 6.09 -9.76 -4.84
N ILE A 74 5.46 -10.77 -5.44
CA ILE A 74 5.30 -12.09 -4.82
C ILE A 74 6.67 -12.75 -4.62
N LYS A 75 7.52 -12.74 -5.65
CA LYS A 75 8.91 -13.23 -5.57
C LYS A 75 9.69 -12.51 -4.48
N PHE A 76 9.60 -11.18 -4.44
CA PHE A 76 10.23 -10.37 -3.39
C PHE A 76 9.74 -10.76 -1.99
N LEU A 77 8.42 -10.91 -1.79
CA LEU A 77 7.84 -11.30 -0.50
C LEU A 77 8.26 -12.72 -0.06
N ASN A 78 8.52 -13.63 -1.00
CA ASN A 78 9.01 -14.98 -0.68
C ASN A 78 10.44 -14.94 -0.14
N VAL A 79 11.28 -14.04 -0.66
CA VAL A 79 12.68 -13.87 -0.24
C VAL A 79 12.80 -13.01 1.02
N LEU A 80 11.83 -12.12 1.27
CA LEU A 80 11.82 -11.22 2.42
C LEU A 80 11.91 -11.98 3.75
N THR A 81 12.96 -11.68 4.51
CA THR A 81 13.26 -12.35 5.78
C THR A 81 12.82 -11.54 7.00
N VAL A 82 12.82 -12.18 8.17
CA VAL A 82 12.52 -11.49 9.44
C VAL A 82 13.70 -10.59 9.83
N GLU A 83 14.91 -11.04 9.52
CA GLU A 83 16.18 -10.34 9.75
C GLU A 83 16.19 -8.99 9.03
N GLU A 84 15.85 -8.96 7.73
CA GLU A 84 15.76 -7.72 6.94
C GLU A 84 14.75 -6.73 7.53
N LEU A 85 13.61 -7.22 8.06
CA LEU A 85 12.61 -6.36 8.70
C LEU A 85 13.06 -5.85 10.07
N GLU A 86 13.84 -6.62 10.84
CA GLU A 86 14.42 -6.16 12.10
C GLU A 86 15.54 -5.13 11.84
N GLU A 87 16.36 -5.31 10.81
CA GLU A 87 17.33 -4.30 10.36
C GLU A 87 16.63 -2.99 9.96
N LEU A 88 15.54 -3.07 9.20
CA LEU A 88 14.72 -1.91 8.82
C LEU A 88 14.16 -1.18 10.05
N LYS A 89 13.76 -1.91 11.09
CA LYS A 89 13.28 -1.33 12.35
C LYS A 89 14.38 -0.58 13.09
N GLU A 90 15.60 -1.09 13.11
CA GLU A 90 16.75 -0.37 13.66
C GLU A 90 17.11 0.87 12.83
N TYR A 91 17.08 0.77 11.50
CA TYR A 91 17.24 1.92 10.61
C TYR A 91 16.22 3.03 10.92
N VAL A 92 14.93 2.68 11.01
CA VAL A 92 13.86 3.63 11.35
C VAL A 92 14.09 4.29 12.71
N LYS A 93 14.58 3.55 13.71
CA LYS A 93 14.89 4.11 15.04
C LYS A 93 15.96 5.19 14.96
N LYS A 94 16.99 4.98 14.14
CA LYS A 94 18.12 5.91 13.95
C LYS A 94 17.73 7.12 13.10
N THR A 95 16.98 6.91 12.02
CA THR A 95 16.72 7.93 11.00
C THR A 95 15.52 8.83 11.34
N VAL A 96 14.43 8.28 11.88
CA VAL A 96 13.19 9.05 12.08
C VAL A 96 13.26 9.85 13.38
N ARG A 97 13.33 11.18 13.25
CA ARG A 97 13.38 12.10 14.41
C ARG A 97 12.05 12.18 15.14
N ASN A 98 10.95 12.27 14.40
CA ASN A 98 9.60 12.42 14.95
C ASN A 98 9.16 11.18 15.73
N LYS A 99 8.95 11.32 17.04
CA LYS A 99 8.58 10.23 17.96
C LYS A 99 7.32 9.48 17.50
N HIS A 100 6.24 10.18 17.19
CA HIS A 100 4.96 9.57 16.80
C HIS A 100 5.07 8.80 15.49
N LEU A 101 5.78 9.36 14.51
CA LEU A 101 6.01 8.72 13.23
C LEU A 101 6.87 7.46 13.39
N ARG A 102 7.95 7.55 14.18
CA ARG A 102 8.83 6.42 14.50
C ARG A 102 8.07 5.28 15.15
N GLU A 103 7.25 5.57 16.17
CA GLU A 103 6.42 4.57 16.83
C GLU A 103 5.41 3.92 15.87
N LYS A 104 4.83 4.71 14.96
CA LYS A 104 3.94 4.20 13.91
C LYS A 104 4.66 3.22 12.97
N HIS A 105 5.83 3.58 12.46
CA HIS A 105 6.62 2.69 11.59
C HIS A 105 7.02 1.41 12.32
N ILE A 106 7.51 1.50 13.56
CA ILE A 106 7.86 0.32 14.38
C ILE A 106 6.64 -0.59 14.56
N LYS A 107 5.46 -0.04 14.79
CA LYS A 107 4.21 -0.82 14.90
C LYS A 107 3.82 -1.48 13.59
N GLU A 108 4.02 -0.81 12.45
CA GLU A 108 3.78 -1.38 11.12
C GLU A 108 4.76 -2.53 10.83
N ILE A 109 6.06 -2.35 11.13
CA ILE A 109 7.11 -3.36 10.96
C ILE A 109 6.86 -4.58 11.84
N LYS A 110 6.57 -4.41 13.14
CA LYS A 110 6.23 -5.52 14.03
C LYS A 110 5.05 -6.34 13.53
N LYS A 111 4.03 -5.68 12.96
CA LYS A 111 2.89 -6.38 12.35
C LYS A 111 3.30 -7.15 11.09
N ALA A 112 4.21 -6.62 10.29
CA ALA A 112 4.75 -7.30 9.11
C ALA A 112 5.56 -8.54 9.51
N ILE A 113 6.45 -8.43 10.50
CA ILE A 113 7.22 -9.56 11.05
C ILE A 113 6.28 -10.66 11.55
N LYS A 114 5.29 -10.31 12.37
CA LYS A 114 4.32 -11.29 12.89
C LYS A 114 3.61 -12.03 11.75
N PHE A 115 3.25 -11.33 10.68
CA PHE A 115 2.58 -11.91 9.52
C PHE A 115 3.51 -12.85 8.73
N ILE A 116 4.76 -12.43 8.49
CA ILE A 116 5.80 -13.23 7.83
C ILE A 116 6.12 -14.51 8.62
N GLN A 117 6.17 -14.43 9.95
CA GLN A 117 6.37 -15.58 10.83
C GLN A 117 5.19 -16.55 10.78
N SER A 118 3.95 -16.05 10.82
CA SER A 118 2.76 -16.92 10.70
C SER A 118 2.66 -17.64 9.35
N LEU A 119 3.23 -17.07 8.29
CA LEU A 119 3.30 -17.73 6.99
C LEU A 119 4.36 -18.85 6.95
N GLY A 120 5.48 -18.67 7.66
CA GLY A 120 6.55 -19.67 7.73
C GLY A 120 6.21 -20.90 8.59
N SER A 121 5.25 -20.79 9.52
CA SER A 121 4.82 -21.91 10.36
C SER A 121 3.85 -22.87 9.69
N GLU A 122 3.24 -22.52 8.55
CA GLU A 122 2.20 -23.33 7.89
C GLU A 122 2.57 -23.85 6.49
N SER A 123 3.58 -23.32 5.79
CA SER A 123 4.02 -23.84 4.47
C SER A 123 5.41 -23.35 4.07
N GLU A 124 6.17 -24.25 3.45
CA GLU A 124 7.35 -23.93 2.62
C GLU A 124 6.90 -22.91 1.55
N ARG A 125 7.40 -21.67 1.61
CA ARG A 125 6.75 -20.49 0.98
C ARG A 125 6.67 -20.60 -0.55
N VAL A 126 5.48 -20.91 -1.05
CA VAL A 126 5.07 -20.59 -2.42
C VAL A 126 3.81 -19.72 -2.35
N LEU A 127 4.00 -18.41 -2.16
CA LEU A 127 2.92 -17.45 -2.38
C LEU A 127 2.44 -17.57 -3.83
N ARG A 128 1.19 -17.95 -4.03
CA ARG A 128 0.54 -17.95 -5.35
C ARG A 128 0.05 -16.54 -5.69
N PRO A 129 -0.16 -16.19 -6.97
CA PRO A 129 -0.93 -15.01 -7.34
C PRO A 129 -2.26 -15.05 -6.59
N LEU A 130 -2.42 -14.16 -5.62
CA LEU A 130 -3.65 -14.09 -4.85
C LEU A 130 -4.63 -13.28 -5.68
N ASP A 131 -5.68 -13.96 -6.13
CA ASP A 131 -6.81 -13.32 -6.79
C ASP A 131 -7.85 -12.88 -5.74
N GLY A 132 -8.31 -11.64 -5.89
CA GLY A 132 -9.50 -11.14 -5.19
C GLY A 132 -9.35 -10.81 -3.71
N THR A 133 -10.42 -10.24 -3.13
CA THR A 133 -10.48 -9.57 -1.83
C THR A 133 -10.34 -10.52 -0.62
N SER A 134 -9.38 -11.44 -0.60
CA SER A 134 -9.10 -12.26 0.58
C SER A 134 -8.44 -11.41 1.67
N PHE A 135 -8.72 -11.75 2.93
CA PHE A 135 -8.11 -11.11 4.10
C PHE A 135 -6.56 -11.18 4.07
N SER A 136 -6.00 -12.15 3.34
CA SER A 136 -4.57 -12.36 3.17
C SER A 136 -3.90 -11.29 2.27
N ILE A 137 -4.53 -10.90 1.15
CA ILE A 137 -3.99 -9.90 0.20
C ILE A 137 -3.67 -8.57 0.87
N HIS A 138 -4.55 -8.12 1.75
CA HIS A 138 -4.39 -6.85 2.44
C HIS A 138 -3.15 -6.82 3.35
N ASN A 139 -2.81 -7.94 3.97
CA ASN A 139 -1.60 -8.03 4.79
C ASN A 139 -0.36 -8.02 3.91
N PHE A 140 -0.36 -8.67 2.74
CA PHE A 140 0.75 -8.59 1.78
C PHE A 140 1.00 -7.17 1.29
N TRP A 141 -0.02 -6.42 0.88
CA TRP A 141 0.14 -5.01 0.49
C TRP A 141 0.73 -4.17 1.63
N ARG A 142 0.39 -4.47 2.89
CA ARG A 142 0.96 -3.79 4.05
C ARG A 142 2.41 -4.16 4.29
N VAL A 143 2.77 -5.44 4.19
CA VAL A 143 4.16 -5.89 4.29
C VAL A 143 5.00 -5.28 3.19
N LEU A 144 4.52 -5.31 1.95
CA LEU A 144 5.18 -4.72 0.80
C LEU A 144 5.39 -3.21 0.98
N LYS A 145 4.35 -2.48 1.42
CA LYS A 145 4.49 -1.05 1.77
C LYS A 145 5.60 -0.84 2.80
N VAL A 146 5.65 -1.65 3.85
CA VAL A 146 6.67 -1.53 4.89
C VAL A 146 8.06 -1.78 4.29
N ALA A 147 8.25 -2.90 3.61
CA ALA A 147 9.54 -3.36 3.12
C ALA A 147 10.08 -2.50 1.97
N VAL A 148 9.22 -1.88 1.18
CA VAL A 148 9.63 -1.15 -0.03
C VAL A 148 9.60 0.36 0.16
N VAL A 149 8.60 0.91 0.85
CA VAL A 149 8.43 2.37 0.96
C VAL A 149 9.17 2.95 2.16
N THR A 150 9.21 2.21 3.28
CA THR A 150 9.86 2.72 4.51
C THR A 150 11.37 2.92 4.35
N PRO A 151 12.13 2.02 3.68
CA PRO A 151 13.56 2.25 3.47
C PRO A 151 13.83 3.47 2.59
N LEU A 152 13.01 3.71 1.55
CA LEU A 152 13.20 4.81 0.61
C LEU A 152 13.09 6.18 1.26
N SER A 153 12.11 6.37 2.13
CA SER A 153 11.92 7.64 2.82
C SER A 153 11.12 7.43 4.10
N PRO A 154 11.80 7.20 5.24
CA PRO A 154 11.14 6.88 6.50
C PRO A 154 10.48 8.10 7.16
N GLU A 155 10.86 9.33 6.76
CA GLU A 155 10.25 10.54 7.31
C GLU A 155 9.00 11.01 6.54
N LYS A 156 8.93 10.73 5.23
CA LYS A 156 7.85 11.20 4.36
C LYS A 156 7.58 10.20 3.25
N VAL A 157 6.32 10.00 2.91
CA VAL A 157 5.96 9.18 1.74
C VAL A 157 6.53 9.87 0.48
N PRO A 158 7.31 9.17 -0.37
CA PRO A 158 7.80 9.72 -1.62
C PRO A 158 6.67 10.27 -2.49
N ARG A 159 6.96 11.31 -3.26
CA ARG A 159 6.02 11.79 -4.29
C ARG A 159 6.17 11.01 -5.59
N ASP A 160 7.41 10.65 -5.90
CA ASP A 160 7.77 9.82 -7.03
C ASP A 160 8.04 8.39 -6.57
N PHE A 161 7.46 7.43 -7.29
CA PHE A 161 7.63 6.00 -7.08
C PHE A 161 8.31 5.32 -8.26
N SER A 162 8.88 6.07 -9.21
CA SER A 162 9.64 5.57 -10.36
C SER A 162 10.69 4.53 -9.98
N VAL A 163 11.32 4.68 -8.81
CA VAL A 163 12.27 3.74 -8.21
C VAL A 163 11.69 2.31 -8.09
N LEU A 164 10.39 2.19 -7.86
CA LEU A 164 9.73 0.88 -7.73
C LEU A 164 9.49 0.20 -9.08
N LYS A 165 9.68 0.90 -10.19
CA LYS A 165 9.52 0.35 -11.53
C LYS A 165 10.51 -0.77 -11.81
N GLU A 166 11.76 -0.63 -11.33
CA GLU A 166 12.76 -1.69 -11.48
C GLU A 166 12.35 -2.96 -10.72
N LEU A 167 11.90 -2.81 -9.48
CA LEU A 167 11.39 -3.93 -8.70
C LEU A 167 10.14 -4.54 -9.34
N LEU A 168 9.20 -3.71 -9.80
CA LEU A 168 7.93 -4.17 -10.35
C LEU A 168 8.10 -4.86 -11.71
N ILE A 169 8.94 -4.32 -12.61
CA ILE A 169 9.10 -4.82 -13.98
C ILE A 169 10.25 -5.84 -14.06
N GLN A 170 11.41 -5.51 -13.50
CA GLN A 170 12.62 -6.31 -13.65
C GLN A 170 12.83 -7.29 -12.48
N GLY A 171 12.09 -7.15 -11.38
CA GLY A 171 12.27 -7.99 -10.20
C GLY A 171 13.64 -7.80 -9.56
N LYS A 172 14.26 -6.62 -9.70
CA LYS A 172 15.53 -6.33 -9.03
C LYS A 172 15.26 -5.70 -7.68
N TRP A 173 15.64 -6.38 -6.61
CA TRP A 173 15.73 -5.83 -5.26
C TRP A 173 17.22 -5.86 -4.85
N GLY A 174 17.84 -4.71 -4.60
CA GLY A 174 19.28 -4.64 -4.27
C GLY A 174 20.08 -3.46 -4.84
N GLY A 175 19.42 -2.45 -5.44
CA GLY A 175 20.06 -1.21 -5.90
C GLY A 175 19.67 0.04 -5.09
N LEU A 176 19.11 -0.15 -3.88
CA LEU A 176 18.59 0.90 -3.02
C LEU A 176 19.53 1.23 -1.86
#